data_AF-A0A9J6CKY5-F1
#
_entry.id   AF-A0A9J6CKY5-F1
#
_cell.length_a   1.000
_cell.length_b   1.000
_cell.length_c   1.000
_cell.angle_alpha   90.00
_cell.angle_beta   90.00
_cell.angle_gamma   90.00
#
_symmetry.space_group_name_H-M   'P 1'
#
loop_
_entity.id
_entity.type
_entity.pdbx_description
1 polymer ?
#
loop_
_entity_poly.entity_id
_entity_poly.type
_entity_poly.pdbx_seq_one_letter_code
_entity_poly.pdbx_strand_id
1 'polypeptide(L)'
;MVTKFIDRLVDRKKKSDEVIDSNNNVVKDFKDVERPSLCGEDDYKLEIVWRNVFIFLYLHACAVYGFLLPKVTWSGVVLAWAYGFMCAFGTTIGAHRLYTHRAFRANKPLQCILLFWQTMAMQNSMYEWVRDHRVHHKYTDTNADPHNAKRGFFFSHMGWLMCKKHPDVKKFGAKIDMSDLENDPLVMFQHKNYLPLALLVGLIIPILLGLYCGESFTVVWHGHILRYLVGLHLVWCINSVAHYWGTKPYDKYITSTDSYLVGTFGLGEGWHNYHHVFPFDYKCAELPTYWCNLSLMLIDFFAYIGWATDLKTVSPATVMRRIERTGDGTKEIYYKEEGNSKCIEIYTDSKNNDIWGFDDTDMTAEYKSCIDIYNKKFD
;
A
#
# COMPACT_ATOMS: atom_id res chain seq x y z
N MET A 1 55.89 13.13 -16.70
CA MET A 1 55.48 12.56 -15.40
C MET A 1 53.99 12.71 -15.11
N VAL A 2 53.33 13.76 -15.63
CA VAL A 2 51.88 14.03 -15.43
C VAL A 2 50.97 13.10 -16.28
N THR A 3 51.40 12.70 -17.47
CA THR A 3 50.62 11.83 -18.38
C THR A 3 50.42 10.40 -17.85
N LYS A 4 51.44 9.80 -17.22
CA LYS A 4 51.33 8.46 -16.60
C LYS A 4 50.43 8.40 -15.36
N PHE A 5 50.12 9.55 -14.75
CA PHE A 5 49.21 9.64 -13.60
C PHE A 5 47.74 9.73 -14.04
N ILE A 6 47.49 10.42 -15.16
CA ILE A 6 46.16 10.52 -15.78
C ILE A 6 45.76 9.17 -16.40
N ASP A 7 46.68 8.47 -17.07
CA ASP A 7 46.38 7.14 -17.64
C ASP A 7 46.02 6.11 -16.55
N ARG A 8 46.66 6.15 -15.37
CA ARG A 8 46.29 5.30 -14.22
C ARG A 8 44.93 5.63 -13.61
N LEU A 9 44.46 6.88 -13.73
CA LEU A 9 43.13 7.29 -13.25
C LEU A 9 42.03 6.93 -14.26
N VAL A 10 42.35 6.92 -15.56
CA VAL A 10 41.43 6.50 -16.63
C VAL A 10 41.30 4.96 -16.68
N ASP A 11 42.37 4.20 -16.43
CA ASP A 11 42.31 2.74 -16.35
C ASP A 11 41.57 2.21 -15.11
N ARG A 12 41.56 2.98 -14.01
CA ARG A 12 40.73 2.65 -12.84
C ARG A 12 39.23 2.81 -13.09
N LYS A 13 38.83 3.52 -14.15
CA LYS A 13 37.42 3.72 -14.51
C LYS A 13 36.87 2.64 -15.47
N LYS A 14 37.69 1.64 -15.85
CA LYS A 14 37.34 0.59 -16.83
C LYS A 14 37.43 -0.85 -16.31
N LYS A 15 37.73 -1.06 -15.02
CA LYS A 15 37.44 -2.35 -14.38
C LYS A 15 35.99 -2.34 -13.92
N SER A 16 35.20 -3.25 -14.46
CA SER A 16 33.88 -3.61 -13.95
C SER A 16 33.94 -3.75 -12.44
N ASP A 17 33.11 -2.97 -11.74
CA ASP A 17 32.86 -3.15 -10.32
C ASP A 17 32.17 -4.50 -10.12
N GLU A 18 32.95 -5.58 -10.07
CA GLU A 18 32.49 -6.86 -9.54
C GLU A 18 32.21 -6.65 -8.06
N VAL A 19 30.93 -6.61 -7.69
CA VAL A 19 30.51 -6.61 -6.29
C VAL A 19 30.87 -7.99 -5.75
N ILE A 20 31.63 -8.03 -4.65
CA ILE A 20 32.07 -9.26 -4.01
C ILE A 20 31.31 -9.39 -2.70
N ASP A 21 30.69 -10.54 -2.43
CA ASP A 21 29.96 -10.78 -1.18
C ASP A 21 30.91 -11.00 0.01
N SER A 22 30.35 -11.08 1.23
CA SER A 22 31.11 -11.30 2.48
C SER A 22 31.88 -12.64 2.51
N ASN A 23 31.66 -13.52 1.54
CA ASN A 23 32.32 -14.81 1.37
C ASN A 23 33.28 -14.83 0.17
N ASN A 24 33.63 -13.66 -0.38
CA ASN A 24 34.57 -13.50 -1.49
C ASN A 24 34.11 -14.10 -2.83
N ASN A 25 32.80 -14.28 -3.03
CA ASN A 25 32.25 -14.70 -4.32
C ASN A 25 32.01 -13.49 -5.22
N VAL A 26 32.37 -13.63 -6.50
CA VAL A 26 31.99 -12.67 -7.55
C VAL A 26 30.48 -12.70 -7.70
N VAL A 27 29.78 -11.64 -7.31
CA VAL A 27 28.36 -11.45 -7.60
C VAL A 27 28.26 -11.30 -9.11
N LYS A 28 27.61 -12.25 -9.77
CA LYS A 28 27.33 -12.19 -11.21
C LYS A 28 26.70 -10.82 -11.53
N ASP A 29 27.31 -10.13 -12.48
CA ASP A 29 26.83 -8.87 -13.07
C ASP A 29 25.31 -8.97 -13.28
N PHE A 30 24.52 -8.11 -12.62
CA PHE A 30 23.05 -8.06 -12.67
C PHE A 30 22.51 -7.59 -14.05
N LYS A 31 23.24 -7.85 -15.14
CA LYS A 31 22.94 -7.33 -16.48
C LYS A 31 21.78 -8.03 -17.19
N ASP A 32 21.31 -9.17 -16.68
CA ASP A 32 20.29 -9.98 -17.36
C ASP A 32 18.90 -9.94 -16.69
N VAL A 33 18.70 -9.13 -15.65
CA VAL A 33 17.35 -8.96 -15.07
C VAL A 33 16.61 -7.88 -15.83
N GLU A 34 15.56 -8.27 -16.56
CA GLU A 34 14.67 -7.34 -17.26
C GLU A 34 13.99 -6.39 -16.26
N ARG A 35 14.21 -5.08 -16.42
CA ARG A 35 13.67 -4.03 -15.53
C ARG A 35 12.51 -3.28 -16.19
N PRO A 36 11.54 -2.78 -15.41
CA PRO A 36 10.52 -1.89 -15.94
C PRO A 36 11.14 -0.61 -16.48
N SER A 37 10.53 -0.06 -17.54
CA SER A 37 10.94 1.24 -18.07
C SER A 37 10.61 2.36 -17.07
N LEU A 38 11.42 3.42 -17.06
CA LEU A 38 11.10 4.63 -16.30
C LEU A 38 10.15 5.52 -17.08
N CYS A 39 9.44 6.39 -16.35
CA CYS A 39 8.52 7.34 -16.96
C CYS A 39 9.24 8.22 -18.00
N GLY A 40 8.75 8.20 -19.24
CA GLY A 40 9.29 9.00 -20.36
C GLY A 40 10.38 8.30 -21.18
N GLU A 41 10.73 7.04 -20.88
CA GLU A 41 11.69 6.25 -21.67
C GLU A 41 11.07 5.57 -22.90
N ASP A 42 9.74 5.59 -23.05
CA ASP A 42 9.02 5.01 -24.18
C ASP A 42 8.08 6.01 -24.88
N ASP A 43 7.74 5.73 -26.15
CA ASP A 43 6.76 6.51 -26.94
C ASP A 43 5.31 6.11 -26.61
N TYR A 44 5.05 5.78 -25.33
CA TYR A 44 3.71 5.37 -24.90
C TYR A 44 2.75 6.56 -24.93
N LYS A 45 1.65 6.40 -25.68
CA LYS A 45 0.55 7.36 -25.71
C LYS A 45 -0.54 6.92 -24.75
N LEU A 46 -0.87 7.81 -23.82
CA LEU A 46 -1.95 7.59 -22.85
C LEU A 46 -3.30 7.46 -23.56
N GLU A 47 -3.97 6.32 -23.37
CA GLU A 47 -5.31 6.08 -23.90
C GLU A 47 -6.39 6.31 -22.83
N ILE A 48 -7.27 7.29 -23.05
CA ILE A 48 -8.36 7.63 -22.14
C ILE A 48 -9.54 6.66 -22.31
N VAL A 49 -10.07 6.17 -21.19
CA VAL A 49 -11.29 5.36 -21.11
C VAL A 49 -12.46 6.27 -20.74
N TRP A 50 -13.08 6.88 -21.76
CA TRP A 50 -14.15 7.88 -21.59
C TRP A 50 -15.34 7.43 -20.74
N ARG A 51 -15.67 6.14 -20.77
CA ARG A 51 -16.69 5.57 -19.87
C ARG A 51 -16.38 5.86 -18.40
N ASN A 52 -15.13 5.68 -17.98
CA ASN A 52 -14.71 5.89 -16.60
C ASN A 52 -14.71 7.40 -16.27
N VAL A 53 -14.32 8.25 -17.22
CA VAL A 53 -14.42 9.71 -17.09
C VAL A 53 -15.87 10.13 -16.80
N PHE A 54 -16.83 9.66 -17.59
CA PHE A 54 -18.24 10.01 -17.38
C PHE A 54 -18.79 9.47 -16.06
N ILE A 55 -18.39 8.25 -15.64
CA ILE A 55 -18.76 7.71 -14.32
C ILE A 55 -18.22 8.62 -13.21
N PHE A 56 -16.95 9.02 -13.25
CA PHE A 56 -16.40 9.91 -12.22
C PHE A 56 -17.08 11.28 -12.24
N LEU A 57 -17.33 11.88 -13.41
CA LEU A 57 -18.08 13.14 -13.50
C LEU A 57 -19.45 13.02 -12.84
N TYR A 58 -20.18 11.93 -13.10
CA TYR A 58 -21.46 11.64 -12.47
C TYR A 58 -21.35 11.50 -10.95
N LEU A 59 -20.36 10.72 -10.45
CA LEU A 59 -20.15 10.53 -9.02
C LEU A 59 -19.84 11.85 -8.31
N HIS A 60 -18.99 12.70 -8.90
CA HIS A 60 -18.64 14.01 -8.34
C HIS A 60 -19.83 14.96 -8.35
N ALA A 61 -20.61 15.02 -9.44
CA ALA A 61 -21.81 15.85 -9.49
C ALA A 61 -22.85 15.41 -8.44
N CYS A 62 -23.07 14.11 -8.29
CA CYS A 62 -23.96 13.55 -7.27
C CYS A 62 -23.47 13.82 -5.85
N ALA A 63 -22.17 13.71 -5.60
CA ALA A 63 -21.58 14.00 -4.30
C ALA A 63 -21.72 15.48 -3.92
N VAL A 64 -21.46 16.40 -4.87
CA VAL A 64 -21.67 17.85 -4.66
C VAL A 64 -23.13 18.12 -4.34
N TYR A 65 -24.06 17.54 -5.09
CA TYR A 65 -25.48 17.69 -4.80
C TYR A 65 -25.84 17.11 -3.42
N GLY A 66 -25.31 15.93 -3.08
CA GLY A 66 -25.50 15.30 -1.77
C GLY A 66 -25.00 16.16 -0.60
N PHE A 67 -23.87 16.86 -0.77
CA PHE A 67 -23.33 17.77 0.24
C PHE A 67 -24.23 18.99 0.48
N LEU A 68 -24.95 19.44 -0.55
CA LEU A 68 -25.86 20.59 -0.47
C LEU A 68 -27.25 20.22 0.09
N LEU A 69 -27.54 18.94 0.35
CA LEU A 69 -28.84 18.51 0.85
C LEU A 69 -29.03 18.94 2.32
N PRO A 70 -30.11 19.69 2.64
CA PRO A 70 -30.21 20.40 3.91
C PRO A 70 -30.69 19.55 5.10
N LYS A 71 -31.05 18.28 4.93
CA LYS A 71 -31.62 17.43 5.99
C LYS A 71 -31.23 15.96 5.83
N VAL A 72 -30.47 15.45 6.79
CA VAL A 72 -30.19 14.03 7.01
C VAL A 72 -30.54 13.72 8.45
N THR A 73 -31.19 12.59 8.70
CA THR A 73 -31.46 12.10 10.05
C THR A 73 -30.17 11.68 10.75
N TRP A 74 -30.15 11.75 12.08
CA TRP A 74 -29.01 11.27 12.86
C TRP A 74 -28.72 9.78 12.65
N SER A 75 -29.77 8.95 12.49
CA SER A 75 -29.63 7.53 12.15
C SER A 75 -28.95 7.34 10.79
N GLY A 76 -29.33 8.11 9.77
CA GLY A 76 -28.70 8.09 8.46
C GLY A 76 -27.21 8.49 8.51
N VAL A 77 -26.87 9.51 9.29
CA VAL A 77 -25.47 9.93 9.50
C VAL A 77 -24.65 8.83 10.18
N VAL A 78 -25.15 8.27 11.30
CA VAL A 78 -24.46 7.18 12.02
C VAL A 78 -24.26 5.96 11.11
N LEU A 79 -25.28 5.58 10.36
CA LEU A 79 -25.21 4.48 9.40
C LEU A 79 -24.15 4.74 8.32
N ALA A 80 -24.12 5.93 7.73
CA ALA A 80 -23.16 6.30 6.70
C ALA A 80 -21.71 6.24 7.22
N TRP A 81 -21.45 6.74 8.43
CA TRP A 81 -20.13 6.67 9.06
C TRP A 81 -19.72 5.25 9.41
N ALA A 82 -20.61 4.46 10.03
CA ALA A 82 -20.33 3.06 10.33
C ALA A 82 -19.99 2.28 9.06
N TYR A 83 -20.76 2.52 7.99
CA TYR A 83 -20.51 1.93 6.68
C TYR A 83 -19.17 2.38 6.08
N GLY A 84 -18.84 3.67 6.19
CA GLY A 84 -17.56 4.23 5.77
C GLY A 84 -16.36 3.60 6.48
N PHE A 85 -16.41 3.46 7.81
CA PHE A 85 -15.36 2.81 8.60
C PHE A 85 -15.21 1.34 8.24
N MET A 86 -16.30 0.60 8.06
CA MET A 86 -16.24 -0.79 7.59
C MET A 86 -15.52 -0.87 6.23
N CYS A 87 -15.90 -0.06 5.24
CA CYS A 87 -15.23 -0.02 3.94
C CYS A 87 -13.72 0.30 4.07
N ALA A 88 -13.38 1.27 4.91
CA ALA A 88 -12.02 1.68 5.14
C ALA A 88 -11.19 0.55 5.76
N PHE A 89 -11.67 -0.10 6.83
CA PHE A 89 -11.00 -1.25 7.45
C PHE A 89 -10.90 -2.46 6.53
N GLY A 90 -11.91 -2.70 5.68
CA GLY A 90 -11.82 -3.72 4.63
C GLY A 90 -10.65 -3.48 3.67
N THR A 91 -10.33 -2.21 3.41
CA THR A 91 -9.21 -1.81 2.54
C THR A 91 -7.88 -1.82 3.31
N THR A 92 -7.78 -1.09 4.42
CA THR A 92 -6.53 -0.90 5.18
C THR A 92 -6.07 -2.17 5.91
N ILE A 93 -6.99 -2.92 6.52
CA ILE A 93 -6.65 -4.14 7.25
C ILE A 93 -6.72 -5.34 6.32
N GLY A 94 -7.82 -5.47 5.58
CA GLY A 94 -8.08 -6.61 4.70
C GLY A 94 -7.18 -6.62 3.47
N ALA A 95 -7.46 -5.74 2.51
CA ALA A 95 -6.76 -5.73 1.23
C ALA A 95 -5.26 -5.45 1.38
N HIS A 96 -4.93 -4.47 2.20
CA HIS A 96 -3.58 -3.95 2.35
C HIS A 96 -2.73 -4.81 3.30
N ARG A 97 -2.93 -4.71 4.61
CA ARG A 97 -2.05 -5.36 5.60
C ARG A 97 -2.13 -6.90 5.61
N LEU A 98 -3.35 -7.46 5.50
CA LEU A 98 -3.56 -8.91 5.56
C LEU A 98 -3.22 -9.60 4.23
N TYR A 99 -3.96 -9.30 3.15
CA TYR A 99 -3.82 -10.04 1.89
C TYR A 99 -2.67 -9.54 1.02
N THR A 100 -2.42 -8.23 0.97
CA THR A 100 -1.28 -7.75 0.18
C THR A 100 0.02 -8.05 0.87
N HIS A 101 0.23 -7.57 2.10
CA HIS A 101 1.54 -7.60 2.73
C HIS A 101 1.80 -8.81 3.63
N ARG A 102 0.78 -9.64 3.90
CA ARG A 102 0.86 -10.80 4.80
C ARG A 102 1.45 -10.43 6.17
N ALA A 103 1.16 -9.21 6.63
CA ALA A 103 1.75 -8.64 7.84
C ALA A 103 1.27 -9.34 9.12
N PHE A 104 0.13 -10.05 9.05
CA PHE A 104 -0.38 -10.92 10.11
C PHE A 104 -1.20 -12.08 9.52
N ARG A 105 -1.61 -13.03 10.36
CA ARG A 105 -2.54 -14.10 10.01
C ARG A 105 -3.89 -13.88 10.67
N ALA A 106 -4.97 -14.08 9.92
CA ALA A 106 -6.33 -14.00 10.42
C ALA A 106 -7.00 -15.38 10.42
N ASN A 107 -7.85 -15.68 11.39
CA ASN A 107 -8.73 -16.85 11.35
C ASN A 107 -9.86 -16.68 10.31
N LYS A 108 -10.60 -17.75 10.01
CA LYS A 108 -11.65 -17.71 8.98
C LYS A 108 -12.77 -16.69 9.27
N PRO A 109 -13.29 -16.52 10.50
CA PRO A 109 -14.24 -15.45 10.82
C PRO A 109 -13.73 -14.05 10.45
N LEU A 110 -12.50 -13.70 10.86
CA LEU A 110 -11.92 -12.39 10.55
C LEU A 110 -11.67 -12.22 9.05
N GLN A 111 -11.20 -13.26 8.35
CA GLN A 111 -11.05 -13.25 6.90
C GLN A 111 -12.38 -12.95 6.19
N CYS A 112 -13.48 -13.59 6.61
CA CYS A 112 -14.81 -13.36 6.05
C CYS A 112 -15.30 -11.92 6.29
N ILE A 113 -15.10 -11.39 7.51
CA ILE A 113 -15.47 -10.00 7.85
C ILE A 113 -14.72 -9.01 6.97
N LEU A 114 -13.39 -9.15 6.87
CA LEU A 114 -12.55 -8.24 6.10
C LEU A 114 -12.84 -8.33 4.59
N LEU A 115 -13.11 -9.52 4.05
CA LEU A 115 -13.53 -9.70 2.65
C LEU A 115 -14.89 -9.05 2.38
N PHE A 116 -15.85 -9.20 3.30
CA PHE A 116 -17.17 -8.56 3.19
C PHE A 116 -17.03 -7.04 3.19
N TRP A 117 -16.28 -6.49 4.16
CA TRP A 117 -15.98 -5.06 4.26
C TRP A 117 -15.21 -4.50 3.05
N GLN A 118 -14.26 -5.25 2.48
CA GLN A 118 -13.57 -4.84 1.26
C GLN A 118 -14.53 -4.81 0.06
N THR A 119 -15.44 -5.79 -0.02
CA THR A 119 -16.45 -5.85 -1.08
C THR A 119 -17.42 -4.67 -1.00
N MET A 120 -17.77 -4.22 0.21
CA MET A 120 -18.54 -2.99 0.44
C MET A 120 -17.81 -1.73 -0.04
N ALA A 121 -16.48 -1.72 -0.01
CA ALA A 121 -15.67 -0.58 -0.42
C ALA A 121 -15.67 -0.35 -1.94
N MET A 122 -16.05 -1.36 -2.74
CA MET A 122 -16.18 -1.30 -4.21
C MET A 122 -14.90 -0.88 -4.97
N GLN A 123 -13.70 -1.20 -4.43
CA GLN A 123 -12.41 -0.83 -5.03
C GLN A 123 -11.77 -1.98 -5.83
N ASN A 124 -12.53 -2.57 -6.75
CA ASN A 124 -12.21 -3.85 -7.41
C ASN A 124 -12.19 -5.05 -6.44
N SER A 125 -12.10 -6.25 -7.02
CA SER A 125 -12.02 -7.49 -6.25
C SER A 125 -10.73 -7.55 -5.41
N MET A 126 -10.76 -8.33 -4.33
CA MET A 126 -9.61 -8.50 -3.44
C MET A 126 -8.36 -8.94 -4.21
N TYR A 127 -8.53 -9.88 -5.15
CA TYR A 127 -7.46 -10.38 -6.02
C TYR A 127 -6.83 -9.29 -6.88
N GLU A 128 -7.65 -8.46 -7.55
CA GLU A 128 -7.15 -7.39 -8.42
C GLU A 128 -6.48 -6.27 -7.65
N TRP A 129 -7.07 -5.88 -6.50
CA TRP A 129 -6.50 -4.86 -5.62
C TRP A 129 -5.13 -5.29 -5.12
N VAL A 130 -5.02 -6.51 -4.60
CA VAL A 130 -3.76 -7.07 -4.07
C VAL A 130 -2.71 -7.17 -5.17
N ARG A 131 -3.07 -7.66 -6.36
CA ARG A 131 -2.12 -7.72 -7.48
C ARG A 131 -1.57 -6.34 -7.82
N ASP A 132 -2.45 -5.36 -8.01
CA ASP A 132 -2.03 -4.00 -8.38
C ASP A 132 -1.18 -3.36 -7.27
N HIS A 133 -1.49 -3.60 -6.00
CA HIS A 133 -0.72 -3.07 -4.87
C HIS A 133 0.64 -3.75 -4.71
N ARG A 134 0.73 -5.07 -4.91
CA ARG A 134 2.04 -5.78 -4.95
C ARG A 134 2.93 -5.25 -6.07
N VAL A 135 2.36 -5.02 -7.27
CA VAL A 135 3.08 -4.41 -8.40
C VAL A 135 3.54 -2.99 -8.05
N HIS A 136 2.68 -2.19 -7.41
CA HIS A 136 3.03 -0.85 -6.97
C HIS A 136 4.27 -0.86 -6.06
N HIS A 137 4.30 -1.70 -5.02
CA HIS A 137 5.48 -1.80 -4.15
C HIS A 137 6.72 -2.34 -4.85
N LYS A 138 6.56 -3.35 -5.71
CA LYS A 138 7.68 -4.01 -6.40
C LYS A 138 8.36 -3.11 -7.43
N TYR A 139 7.60 -2.19 -8.02
CA TYR A 139 8.05 -1.40 -9.16
C TYR A 139 7.67 0.07 -9.03
N THR A 140 7.67 0.59 -7.79
CA THR A 140 7.26 1.96 -7.47
C THR A 140 7.99 2.97 -8.36
N ASP A 141 7.27 4.02 -8.79
CA ASP A 141 7.81 5.09 -9.62
C ASP A 141 8.32 4.70 -11.02
N THR A 142 8.00 3.48 -11.49
CA THR A 142 8.30 3.03 -12.86
C THR A 142 7.04 2.98 -13.73
N ASN A 143 7.17 2.69 -15.02
CA ASN A 143 6.03 2.45 -15.90
C ASN A 143 5.23 1.18 -15.55
N ALA A 144 5.75 0.29 -14.70
CA ALA A 144 5.01 -0.85 -14.16
C ALA A 144 4.14 -0.49 -12.95
N ASP A 145 4.38 0.64 -12.28
CA ASP A 145 3.54 1.13 -11.18
C ASP A 145 2.16 1.59 -11.72
N PRO A 146 1.03 0.97 -11.30
CA PRO A 146 -0.30 1.31 -11.80
C PRO A 146 -0.68 2.78 -11.59
N HIS A 147 -0.17 3.41 -10.52
CA HIS A 147 -0.48 4.78 -10.13
C HIS A 147 0.80 5.60 -9.91
N ASN A 148 1.80 5.35 -10.77
CA ASN A 148 3.10 6.03 -10.77
C ASN A 148 3.02 7.54 -10.48
N ALA A 149 3.50 7.94 -9.31
CA ALA A 149 3.52 9.33 -8.87
C ALA A 149 4.35 10.24 -9.80
N LYS A 150 5.38 9.73 -10.48
CA LYS A 150 6.19 10.52 -11.44
C LYS A 150 5.43 10.94 -12.69
N ARG A 151 4.24 10.38 -12.96
CA ARG A 151 3.34 10.81 -14.05
C ARG A 151 2.48 12.04 -13.67
N GLY A 152 2.64 12.55 -12.46
CA GLY A 152 1.96 13.76 -11.98
C GLY A 152 0.89 13.46 -10.95
N PHE A 153 0.65 14.45 -10.08
CA PHE A 153 -0.30 14.34 -8.97
C PHE A 153 -1.70 13.88 -9.38
N PHE A 154 -2.25 14.45 -10.46
CA PHE A 154 -3.59 14.05 -10.92
C PHE A 154 -3.63 12.60 -11.40
N PHE A 155 -2.56 12.13 -12.07
CA PHE A 155 -2.47 10.76 -12.55
C PHE A 155 -2.50 9.78 -11.37
N SER A 156 -1.63 9.96 -10.36
CA SER A 156 -1.58 9.06 -9.21
C SER A 156 -2.79 9.16 -8.30
N HIS A 157 -3.44 10.33 -8.23
CA HIS A 157 -4.67 10.50 -7.45
C HIS A 157 -5.84 9.73 -8.08
N MET A 158 -6.24 10.07 -9.32
CA MET A 158 -7.42 9.45 -9.94
C MET A 158 -7.31 9.25 -11.45
N GLY A 159 -6.37 9.91 -12.12
CA GLY A 159 -6.20 9.87 -13.57
C GLY A 159 -5.89 8.47 -14.08
N TRP A 160 -5.14 7.66 -13.32
CA TRP A 160 -4.81 6.28 -13.66
C TRP A 160 -6.05 5.39 -13.84
N LEU A 161 -7.14 5.67 -13.11
CA LEU A 161 -8.42 4.95 -13.22
C LEU A 161 -9.22 5.34 -14.48
N MET A 162 -8.86 6.44 -15.12
CA MET A 162 -9.52 6.95 -16.32
C MET A 162 -8.77 6.61 -17.61
N CYS A 163 -7.65 5.89 -17.51
CA CYS A 163 -6.81 5.54 -18.64
C CYS A 163 -6.60 4.02 -18.70
N LYS A 164 -6.20 3.52 -19.87
CA LYS A 164 -5.67 2.16 -19.95
C LYS A 164 -4.34 2.10 -19.19
N LYS A 165 -4.15 0.99 -18.46
CA LYS A 165 -2.88 0.68 -17.80
C LYS A 165 -1.76 0.62 -18.83
N HIS A 166 -0.58 1.06 -18.41
CA HIS A 166 0.63 0.90 -19.20
C HIS A 166 0.90 -0.60 -19.49
N PRO A 167 1.45 -0.97 -20.66
CA PRO A 167 1.80 -2.36 -20.96
C PRO A 167 2.70 -3.01 -19.90
N ASP A 168 3.64 -2.25 -19.33
CA ASP A 168 4.53 -2.74 -18.27
C ASP A 168 3.77 -3.16 -17.01
N VAL A 169 2.68 -2.49 -16.65
CA VAL A 169 1.84 -2.91 -15.50
C VAL A 169 1.34 -4.33 -15.70
N LYS A 170 0.92 -4.69 -16.93
CA LYS A 170 0.46 -6.05 -17.24
C LYS A 170 1.63 -7.04 -17.31
N LYS A 171 2.73 -6.64 -17.97
CA LYS A 171 3.91 -7.49 -18.17
C LYS A 171 4.58 -7.87 -16.85
N PHE A 172 4.83 -6.90 -15.99
CA PHE A 172 5.45 -7.11 -14.68
C PHE A 172 4.44 -7.59 -13.63
N GLY A 173 3.17 -7.21 -13.75
CA GLY A 173 2.11 -7.78 -12.91
C GLY A 173 1.89 -9.27 -13.09
N ALA A 174 2.19 -9.83 -14.26
CA ALA A 174 2.18 -11.28 -14.48
C ALA A 174 3.33 -12.02 -13.79
N LYS A 175 4.36 -11.30 -13.30
CA LYS A 175 5.52 -11.86 -12.60
C LYS A 175 5.34 -11.84 -11.07
N ILE A 176 4.32 -11.15 -10.55
CA ILE A 176 4.01 -11.14 -9.12
C ILE A 176 3.40 -12.49 -8.73
N ASP A 177 3.94 -13.10 -7.67
CA ASP A 177 3.34 -14.28 -7.07
C ASP A 177 1.97 -13.92 -6.46
N MET A 178 0.94 -14.61 -6.91
CA MET A 178 -0.45 -14.49 -6.44
C MET A 178 -1.01 -15.84 -5.95
N SER A 179 -0.16 -16.87 -5.87
CA SER A 179 -0.56 -18.25 -5.57
C SER A 179 -1.25 -18.39 -4.22
N ASP A 180 -0.93 -17.54 -3.24
CA ASP A 180 -1.61 -17.51 -1.94
C ASP A 180 -3.08 -17.12 -2.05
N LEU A 181 -3.41 -16.14 -2.90
CA LEU A 181 -4.79 -15.72 -3.13
C LEU A 181 -5.52 -16.72 -4.03
N GLU A 182 -4.84 -17.30 -5.02
CA GLU A 182 -5.41 -18.32 -5.91
C GLU A 182 -5.82 -19.59 -5.15
N ASN A 183 -5.05 -19.93 -4.11
CA ASN A 183 -5.33 -21.04 -3.22
C ASN A 183 -6.31 -20.70 -2.08
N ASP A 184 -6.71 -19.44 -1.89
CA ASP A 184 -7.74 -19.07 -0.91
C ASP A 184 -9.14 -19.11 -1.54
N PRO A 185 -9.98 -20.10 -1.17
CA PRO A 185 -11.32 -20.25 -1.75
C PRO A 185 -12.24 -19.07 -1.43
N LEU A 186 -12.05 -18.36 -0.30
CA LEU A 186 -12.88 -17.21 0.05
C LEU A 186 -12.58 -16.02 -0.86
N VAL A 187 -11.29 -15.75 -1.10
CA VAL A 187 -10.83 -14.70 -2.03
C VAL A 187 -11.31 -15.01 -3.44
N MET A 188 -11.12 -16.25 -3.90
CA MET A 188 -11.53 -16.63 -5.25
C MET A 188 -13.06 -16.68 -5.43
N PHE A 189 -13.82 -17.00 -4.38
CA PHE A 189 -15.27 -16.85 -4.40
C PHE A 189 -15.68 -15.38 -4.56
N GLN A 190 -15.06 -14.47 -3.79
CA GLN A 190 -15.31 -13.04 -3.88
C GLN A 190 -14.94 -12.50 -5.26
N HIS A 191 -13.79 -12.88 -5.82
CA HIS A 191 -13.34 -12.44 -7.13
C HIS A 191 -14.30 -12.89 -8.26
N LYS A 192 -14.67 -14.18 -8.28
CA LYS A 192 -15.58 -14.73 -9.31
C LYS A 192 -16.99 -14.12 -9.27
N ASN A 193 -17.45 -13.72 -8.08
CA ASN A 193 -18.77 -13.15 -7.86
C ASN A 193 -18.72 -11.65 -7.52
N TYR A 194 -17.63 -10.97 -7.87
CA TYR A 194 -17.35 -9.63 -7.33
C TYR A 194 -18.45 -8.63 -7.69
N LEU A 195 -18.82 -8.53 -8.96
CA LEU A 195 -19.80 -7.55 -9.41
C LEU A 195 -21.17 -7.69 -8.71
N PRO A 196 -21.83 -8.87 -8.68
CA PRO A 196 -23.11 -9.00 -7.97
C PRO A 196 -22.96 -8.78 -6.46
N LEU A 197 -21.88 -9.26 -5.84
CA LEU A 197 -21.65 -9.04 -4.40
C LEU A 197 -21.44 -7.55 -4.09
N ALA A 198 -20.57 -6.86 -4.83
CA ALA A 198 -20.27 -5.44 -4.67
C ALA A 198 -21.50 -4.56 -4.89
N LEU A 199 -22.34 -4.86 -5.89
CA LEU A 199 -23.60 -4.16 -6.08
C LEU A 199 -24.58 -4.42 -4.94
N LEU A 200 -24.69 -5.67 -4.49
CA LEU A 200 -25.58 -6.02 -3.38
C LEU A 200 -25.15 -5.32 -2.09
N VAL A 201 -23.94 -5.59 -1.63
CA VAL A 201 -23.49 -5.16 -0.31
C VAL A 201 -23.08 -3.71 -0.35
N GLY A 202 -22.35 -3.27 -1.38
CA GLY A 202 -21.76 -1.93 -1.56
C GLY A 202 -22.72 -0.84 -2.05
N LEU A 203 -23.85 -1.20 -2.68
CA LEU A 203 -24.81 -0.22 -3.22
C LEU A 203 -26.25 -0.46 -2.73
N ILE A 204 -26.80 -1.66 -2.92
CA ILE A 204 -28.23 -1.93 -2.65
C ILE A 204 -28.53 -1.90 -1.15
N ILE A 205 -27.80 -2.67 -0.33
CA ILE A 205 -28.01 -2.75 1.12
C ILE A 205 -27.93 -1.38 1.81
N PRO A 206 -26.88 -0.55 1.63
CA PRO A 206 -26.81 0.76 2.29
C PRO A 206 -27.96 1.68 1.86
N ILE A 207 -28.44 1.57 0.61
CA ILE A 207 -29.61 2.31 0.16
C ILE A 207 -30.87 1.87 0.92
N LEU A 208 -31.12 0.56 0.99
CA LEU A 208 -32.29 0.02 1.68
C LEU A 208 -32.28 0.35 3.18
N LEU A 209 -31.12 0.30 3.83
CA LEU A 209 -30.98 0.66 5.23
C LEU A 209 -31.24 2.16 5.46
N GLY A 210 -30.76 3.04 4.58
CA GLY A 210 -31.06 4.47 4.65
C GLY A 210 -32.56 4.75 4.53
N LEU A 211 -33.23 4.12 3.56
CA LEU A 211 -34.67 4.23 3.38
C LEU A 211 -35.44 3.73 4.61
N TYR A 212 -35.01 2.59 5.18
CA TYR A 212 -35.59 2.03 6.41
C TYR A 212 -35.44 2.97 7.61
N CYS A 213 -34.33 3.72 7.69
CA CYS A 213 -34.10 4.76 8.68
C CYS A 213 -34.92 6.04 8.47
N GLY A 214 -35.81 6.08 7.46
CA GLY A 214 -36.73 7.19 7.21
C GLY A 214 -36.18 8.26 6.26
N GLU A 215 -35.04 8.01 5.62
CA GLU A 215 -34.49 8.92 4.62
C GLU A 215 -35.25 8.81 3.28
N SER A 216 -35.33 9.93 2.55
CA SER A 216 -35.82 9.90 1.18
C SER A 216 -34.80 9.25 0.24
N PHE A 217 -35.27 8.64 -0.86
CA PHE A 217 -34.38 8.05 -1.85
C PHE A 217 -33.31 9.02 -2.36
N THR A 218 -33.69 10.28 -2.62
CA THR A 218 -32.75 11.32 -3.06
C THR A 218 -31.63 11.55 -2.04
N VAL A 219 -31.96 11.63 -0.75
CA VAL A 219 -30.97 11.83 0.31
C VAL A 219 -30.04 10.63 0.42
N VAL A 220 -30.58 9.42 0.43
CA VAL A 220 -29.76 8.20 0.56
C VAL A 220 -28.88 7.97 -0.65
N TRP A 221 -29.40 8.15 -1.87
CA TRP A 221 -28.63 7.94 -3.09
C TRP A 221 -27.42 8.87 -3.16
N HIS A 222 -27.65 10.18 -3.00
CA HIS A 222 -26.59 11.17 -3.10
C HIS A 222 -25.67 11.14 -1.87
N GLY A 223 -26.20 10.88 -0.68
CA GLY A 223 -25.40 10.71 0.54
C GLY A 223 -24.50 9.48 0.49
N HIS A 224 -24.97 8.37 -0.06
CA HIS A 224 -24.16 7.16 -0.25
C HIS A 224 -23.06 7.38 -1.30
N ILE A 225 -23.37 8.05 -2.42
CA ILE A 225 -22.37 8.43 -3.42
C ILE A 225 -21.35 9.39 -2.81
N LEU A 226 -21.77 10.39 -2.03
CA LEU A 226 -20.85 11.29 -1.33
C LEU A 226 -19.91 10.52 -0.40
N ARG A 227 -20.44 9.64 0.44
CA ARG A 227 -19.63 8.78 1.32
C ARG A 227 -18.68 7.88 0.54
N TYR A 228 -19.12 7.32 -0.58
CA TYR A 228 -18.28 6.52 -1.47
C TYR A 228 -17.13 7.33 -2.04
N LEU A 229 -17.43 8.51 -2.58
CA LEU A 229 -16.44 9.38 -3.18
C LEU A 229 -15.44 9.92 -2.16
N VAL A 230 -15.88 10.27 -0.95
CA VAL A 230 -14.97 10.62 0.17
C VAL A 230 -14.03 9.46 0.48
N GLY A 231 -14.54 8.23 0.58
CA GLY A 231 -13.71 7.05 0.79
C GLY A 231 -12.68 6.83 -0.32
N LEU A 232 -13.08 7.03 -1.59
CA LEU A 232 -12.17 6.96 -2.73
C LEU A 232 -11.07 8.01 -2.65
N HIS A 233 -11.41 9.28 -2.40
CA HIS A 233 -10.40 10.34 -2.28
C HIS A 233 -9.44 10.12 -1.12
N LEU A 234 -9.90 9.57 0.01
CA LEU A 234 -9.02 9.21 1.12
C LEU A 234 -7.97 8.17 0.70
N VAL A 235 -8.37 7.13 -0.04
CA VAL A 235 -7.43 6.14 -0.59
C VAL A 235 -6.52 6.77 -1.65
N TRP A 236 -7.07 7.56 -2.56
CA TRP A 236 -6.32 8.22 -3.63
C TRP A 236 -5.31 9.25 -3.10
N CYS A 237 -5.56 9.86 -1.94
CA CYS A 237 -4.60 10.69 -1.26
C CYS A 237 -3.36 9.91 -0.80
N ILE A 238 -3.47 8.62 -0.50
CA ILE A 238 -2.30 7.79 -0.18
C ILE A 238 -1.40 7.69 -1.42
N ASN A 239 -1.98 7.39 -2.58
CA ASN A 239 -1.24 7.28 -3.84
C ASN A 239 -0.66 8.62 -4.33
N SER A 240 -1.27 9.75 -3.95
CA SER A 240 -0.86 11.08 -4.43
C SER A 240 -0.23 11.95 -3.34
N VAL A 241 -0.98 12.38 -2.33
CA VAL A 241 -0.49 13.25 -1.26
C VAL A 241 0.70 12.61 -0.55
N ALA A 242 0.61 11.32 -0.23
CA ALA A 242 1.70 10.60 0.46
C ALA A 242 2.89 10.24 -0.45
N HIS A 243 2.93 10.67 -1.71
CA HIS A 243 4.11 10.61 -2.58
C HIS A 243 4.67 11.99 -2.96
N TYR A 244 4.02 13.07 -2.52
CA TYR A 244 4.37 14.44 -2.88
C TYR A 244 4.67 15.33 -1.66
N TRP A 245 3.91 15.19 -0.57
CA TRP A 245 3.98 16.10 0.58
C TRP A 245 4.09 15.36 1.91
N GLY A 246 5.24 15.53 2.56
CA GLY A 246 5.53 14.98 3.87
C GLY A 246 7.05 14.88 4.10
N THR A 247 7.44 14.18 5.15
CA THR A 247 8.86 13.89 5.46
C THR A 247 9.28 12.53 4.94
N LYS A 248 10.58 12.28 4.82
CA LYS A 248 11.15 11.00 4.38
C LYS A 248 12.20 10.46 5.37
N PRO A 249 11.79 10.21 6.62
CA PRO A 249 12.74 9.90 7.69
C PRO A 249 13.47 8.56 7.51
N TYR A 250 12.94 7.61 6.73
CA TYR A 250 13.53 6.27 6.57
C TYR A 250 14.27 6.12 5.24
N ASP A 251 13.73 6.66 4.15
CA ASP A 251 14.40 6.66 2.85
C ASP A 251 14.03 7.87 2.00
N LYS A 252 15.01 8.73 1.72
CA LYS A 252 14.85 9.94 0.89
C LYS A 252 14.85 9.69 -0.61
N TYR A 253 15.25 8.50 -1.07
CA TYR A 253 15.41 8.16 -2.49
C TYR A 253 14.10 7.66 -3.15
N ILE A 254 13.13 7.22 -2.35
CA ILE A 254 11.78 6.85 -2.80
C ILE A 254 10.83 8.05 -2.75
N THR A 255 9.75 8.05 -3.54
CA THR A 255 8.79 9.17 -3.54
C THR A 255 7.90 9.22 -2.31
N SER A 256 7.56 8.08 -1.71
CA SER A 256 6.67 7.98 -0.54
C SER A 256 7.14 8.85 0.63
N THR A 257 6.21 9.50 1.31
CA THR A 257 6.41 10.44 2.40
C THR A 257 5.51 10.12 3.59
N ASP A 258 5.99 10.38 4.80
CA ASP A 258 5.17 10.36 6.00
C ASP A 258 4.38 11.66 6.15
N SER A 259 3.07 11.53 6.40
CA SER A 259 2.15 12.64 6.58
C SER A 259 1.16 12.37 7.70
N TYR A 260 1.19 13.21 8.73
CA TYR A 260 0.28 13.11 9.88
C TYR A 260 -1.20 13.30 9.48
N LEU A 261 -1.45 14.20 8.50
CA LEU A 261 -2.79 14.43 7.97
C LEU A 261 -3.33 13.17 7.28
N VAL A 262 -2.52 12.56 6.40
CA VAL A 262 -2.91 11.32 5.72
C VAL A 262 -3.03 10.18 6.74
N GLY A 263 -2.19 10.14 7.78
CA GLY A 263 -2.27 9.10 8.82
C GLY A 263 -3.60 9.16 9.57
N THR A 264 -3.99 10.36 9.98
CA THR A 264 -5.23 10.60 10.74
C THR A 264 -6.48 10.27 9.91
N PHE A 265 -6.59 10.79 8.68
CA PHE A 265 -7.78 10.58 7.86
C PHE A 265 -7.77 9.25 7.08
N GLY A 266 -6.58 8.70 6.83
CA GLY A 266 -6.37 7.38 6.21
C GLY A 266 -6.38 6.23 7.21
N LEU A 267 -6.76 6.45 8.47
CA LEU A 267 -6.86 5.42 9.52
C LEU A 267 -5.57 4.64 9.77
N GLY A 268 -4.42 5.29 9.55
CA GLY A 268 -3.10 4.72 9.79
C GLY A 268 -2.22 4.50 8.57
N GLU A 269 -2.69 4.86 7.38
CA GLU A 269 -1.96 4.63 6.12
C GLU A 269 -1.04 5.79 5.69
N GLY A 270 -0.83 6.78 6.56
CA GLY A 270 -0.08 8.00 6.23
C GLY A 270 1.42 7.97 6.54
N TRP A 271 1.91 6.97 7.27
CA TRP A 271 3.36 6.76 7.42
C TRP A 271 3.90 6.00 6.21
N HIS A 272 3.72 6.60 5.04
CA HIS A 272 3.90 5.94 3.76
C HIS A 272 5.39 5.73 3.44
N ASN A 273 6.28 6.60 3.91
CA ASN A 273 7.73 6.39 3.80
C ASN A 273 8.16 5.17 4.63
N TYR A 274 7.65 5.04 5.86
CA TYR A 274 7.88 3.83 6.67
C TYR A 274 7.36 2.59 5.97
N HIS A 275 6.12 2.65 5.50
CA HIS A 275 5.42 1.53 4.91
C HIS A 275 6.12 1.00 3.64
N HIS A 276 6.56 1.88 2.74
CA HIS A 276 7.30 1.46 1.55
C HIS A 276 8.67 0.83 1.88
N VAL A 277 9.30 1.27 2.96
CA VAL A 277 10.58 0.73 3.42
C VAL A 277 10.40 -0.62 4.15
N PHE A 278 9.28 -0.79 4.85
CA PHE A 278 8.96 -1.96 5.67
C PHE A 278 7.54 -2.47 5.41
N PRO A 279 7.25 -3.01 4.21
CA PRO A 279 5.89 -3.31 3.77
C PRO A 279 5.21 -4.41 4.60
N PHE A 280 5.98 -5.30 5.22
CA PHE A 280 5.49 -6.41 6.04
C PHE A 280 5.15 -6.01 7.49
N ASP A 281 5.39 -4.76 7.91
CA ASP A 281 5.06 -4.32 9.27
C ASP A 281 3.55 -4.10 9.43
N TYR A 282 2.92 -4.86 10.35
CA TYR A 282 1.47 -4.86 10.54
C TYR A 282 0.91 -3.52 11.05
N LYS A 283 1.75 -2.68 11.65
CA LYS A 283 1.37 -1.33 12.09
C LYS A 283 1.33 -0.37 10.90
N CYS A 284 2.08 -0.64 9.83
CA CYS A 284 2.37 0.33 8.75
C CYS A 284 2.94 1.67 9.27
N ALA A 285 3.53 1.64 10.46
CA ALA A 285 4.10 2.79 11.15
C ALA A 285 5.13 2.31 12.17
N GLU A 286 6.13 3.13 12.49
CA GLU A 286 7.12 2.78 13.52
C GLU A 286 6.47 2.67 14.90
N LEU A 287 5.76 3.72 15.33
CA LEU A 287 5.21 3.82 16.68
C LEU A 287 3.72 3.41 16.70
N PRO A 288 3.28 2.65 17.73
CA PRO A 288 1.89 2.23 17.86
C PRO A 288 1.03 3.36 18.45
N THR A 289 0.74 4.39 17.66
CA THR A 289 -0.15 5.48 18.10
C THR A 289 -1.57 5.26 17.58
N TYR A 290 -2.47 4.76 18.44
CA TYR A 290 -3.85 4.47 18.04
C TYR A 290 -4.63 5.72 17.58
N TRP A 291 -4.31 6.90 18.11
CA TRP A 291 -4.98 8.16 17.74
C TRP A 291 -4.88 8.51 16.25
N CYS A 292 -3.85 8.03 15.56
CA CYS A 292 -3.65 8.23 14.13
C CYS A 292 -3.58 6.91 13.35
N ASN A 293 -3.86 5.77 14.01
CA ASN A 293 -3.79 4.44 13.42
C ASN A 293 -4.91 3.55 13.99
N LEU A 294 -6.15 3.87 13.61
CA LEU A 294 -7.32 3.09 14.04
C LEU A 294 -7.30 1.67 13.46
N SER A 295 -6.66 1.46 12.30
CA SER A 295 -6.48 0.13 11.73
C SER A 295 -5.62 -0.76 12.63
N LEU A 296 -4.53 -0.21 13.17
CA LEU A 296 -3.70 -0.91 14.17
C LEU A 296 -4.51 -1.26 15.42
N MET A 297 -5.25 -0.29 15.98
CA MET A 297 -6.08 -0.53 17.16
C MET A 297 -7.06 -1.68 16.95
N LEU A 298 -7.68 -1.76 15.77
CA LEU A 298 -8.62 -2.83 15.45
C LEU A 298 -7.92 -4.18 15.23
N ILE A 299 -6.73 -4.21 14.62
CA ILE A 299 -5.92 -5.43 14.52
C ILE A 299 -5.53 -5.94 15.91
N ASP A 300 -5.05 -5.06 16.80
CA ASP A 300 -4.66 -5.44 18.16
C ASP A 300 -5.86 -5.93 18.99
N PHE A 301 -7.06 -5.38 18.78
CA PHE A 301 -8.30 -5.93 19.35
C PHE A 301 -8.56 -7.36 18.85
N PHE A 302 -8.46 -7.60 17.54
CA PHE A 302 -8.62 -8.95 16.98
C PHE A 302 -7.51 -9.91 17.46
N ALA A 303 -6.31 -9.40 17.70
CA ALA A 303 -5.23 -10.19 18.27
C ALA A 303 -5.49 -10.58 19.72
N TYR A 304 -5.99 -9.65 20.52
CA TYR A 304 -6.39 -9.87 21.90
C TYR A 304 -7.44 -10.98 22.05
N ILE A 305 -8.44 -11.03 21.16
CA ILE A 305 -9.46 -12.09 21.15
C ILE A 305 -9.02 -13.37 20.40
N GLY A 306 -7.75 -13.44 19.94
CA GLY A 306 -7.18 -14.62 19.28
C GLY A 306 -7.60 -14.82 17.82
N TRP A 307 -8.14 -13.80 17.16
CA TRP A 307 -8.56 -13.85 15.75
C TRP A 307 -7.47 -13.41 14.78
N ALA A 308 -6.53 -12.57 15.23
CA ALA A 308 -5.31 -12.20 14.53
C ALA A 308 -4.08 -12.77 15.25
N THR A 309 -3.14 -13.34 14.53
CA THR A 309 -1.92 -13.97 15.07
C THR A 309 -0.73 -13.66 14.17
N ASP A 310 0.48 -13.98 14.62
CA ASP A 310 1.72 -13.79 13.86
C ASP A 310 1.89 -12.34 13.34
N LEU A 311 1.65 -11.37 14.23
CA LEU A 311 1.78 -9.93 13.95
C LEU A 311 3.25 -9.59 13.74
N LYS A 312 3.63 -9.14 12.54
CA LYS A 312 5.02 -8.88 12.16
C LYS A 312 5.37 -7.41 12.34
N THR A 313 6.40 -7.11 13.13
CA THR A 313 6.96 -5.75 13.25
C THR A 313 8.43 -5.77 12.88
N VAL A 314 8.95 -4.61 12.49
CA VAL A 314 10.40 -4.40 12.38
C VAL A 314 10.99 -4.13 13.77
N SER A 315 12.19 -4.65 14.03
CA SER A 315 12.91 -4.36 15.27
C SER A 315 13.42 -2.91 15.31
N PRO A 316 13.41 -2.22 16.48
CA PRO A 316 13.86 -0.83 16.58
C PRO A 316 15.29 -0.61 16.06
N ALA A 317 16.20 -1.55 16.30
CA ALA A 317 17.58 -1.48 15.82
C ALA A 317 17.69 -1.50 14.28
N THR A 318 16.75 -2.15 13.59
CA THR A 318 16.70 -2.17 12.13
C THR A 318 16.16 -0.85 11.59
N VAL A 319 15.12 -0.30 12.24
CA VAL A 319 14.57 1.01 11.90
C VAL A 319 15.63 2.11 12.02
N MET A 320 16.34 2.16 13.16
CA MET A 320 17.38 3.17 13.42
C MET A 320 18.49 3.14 12.37
N ARG A 321 19.02 1.96 12.04
CA ARG A 321 20.05 1.82 11.00
C ARG A 321 19.56 2.25 9.61
N ARG A 322 18.28 2.03 9.30
CA ARG A 322 17.71 2.50 8.02
C ARG A 322 17.63 4.03 7.99
N ILE A 323 17.21 4.67 9.07
CA ILE A 323 17.21 6.14 9.22
C ILE A 323 18.64 6.69 9.03
N GLU A 324 19.64 6.11 9.71
CA GLU A 324 21.05 6.54 9.60
C GLU A 324 21.59 6.44 8.17
N ARG A 325 21.18 5.39 7.44
CA ARG A 325 21.70 5.11 6.10
C ARG A 325 21.05 5.97 5.01
N THR A 326 19.72 6.08 5.03
CA THR A 326 18.95 6.65 3.90
C THR A 326 17.95 7.72 4.30
N GLY A 327 17.80 8.02 5.59
CA GLY A 327 16.89 9.06 6.07
C GLY A 327 17.24 10.45 5.53
N ASP A 328 16.24 11.32 5.49
CA ASP A 328 16.36 12.73 5.09
C ASP A 328 16.82 13.66 6.23
N GLY A 329 17.01 13.14 7.45
CA GLY A 329 17.42 13.90 8.63
C GLY A 329 16.26 14.61 9.37
N THR A 330 15.01 14.39 8.97
CA THR A 330 13.84 14.97 9.67
C THR A 330 13.52 14.33 11.01
N LYS A 331 14.09 13.14 11.28
CA LYS A 331 13.90 12.40 12.52
C LYS A 331 15.17 12.43 13.35
N GLU A 332 15.05 12.92 14.59
CA GLU A 332 16.15 12.91 15.55
C GLU A 332 16.40 11.48 16.07
N ILE A 333 17.64 11.02 15.95
CA ILE A 333 18.11 9.71 16.40
C ILE A 333 18.68 9.89 17.81
N TYR A 334 17.96 9.42 18.82
CA TYR A 334 18.46 9.36 20.19
C TYR A 334 19.13 7.99 20.42
N TYR A 335 20.46 7.97 20.43
CA TYR A 335 21.20 6.76 20.79
C TYR A 335 21.00 6.47 22.28
N LYS A 336 20.51 5.27 22.59
CA LYS A 336 20.65 4.68 23.92
C LYS A 336 21.56 3.47 23.77
N GLU A 337 22.77 3.55 24.30
CA GLU A 337 23.70 2.41 24.35
C GLU A 337 23.07 1.31 25.21
N GLU A 338 22.44 0.31 24.58
CA GLU A 338 22.18 -0.98 25.22
C GLU A 338 23.08 -2.03 24.58
N GLY A 339 23.92 -2.64 25.43
CA GLY A 339 25.11 -3.37 25.03
C GLY A 339 24.91 -4.56 24.10
N ASN A 340 25.95 -4.81 23.29
CA ASN A 340 26.33 -6.08 22.66
C ASN A 340 25.24 -6.91 21.94
N SER A 341 24.25 -6.26 21.32
CA SER A 341 23.41 -6.95 20.32
C SER A 341 24.19 -7.11 19.02
N LYS A 342 24.42 -8.36 18.59
CA LYS A 342 25.04 -8.68 17.28
C LYS A 342 24.17 -8.10 16.15
N CYS A 343 24.64 -7.01 15.57
CA CYS A 343 24.01 -6.27 14.49
C CYS A 343 24.27 -6.95 13.13
N ILE A 344 23.22 -7.38 12.43
CA ILE A 344 23.29 -7.87 11.04
C ILE A 344 23.09 -6.67 10.09
N GLU A 345 24.09 -6.36 9.25
CA GLU A 345 23.96 -5.36 8.18
C GLU A 345 23.05 -5.91 7.07
N ILE A 346 21.90 -5.30 6.82
CA ILE A 346 21.06 -5.69 5.69
C ILE A 346 21.34 -4.77 4.50
N TYR A 347 22.02 -5.32 3.49
CA TYR A 347 22.20 -4.69 2.18
C TYR A 347 20.90 -4.77 1.38
N THR A 348 20.01 -3.80 1.59
CA THR A 348 18.99 -3.45 0.59
C THR A 348 19.54 -2.27 -0.17
N ASP A 349 20.21 -2.53 -1.30
CA ASP A 349 20.48 -1.50 -2.30
C ASP A 349 19.11 -0.93 -2.70
N SER A 350 18.87 0.36 -2.40
CA SER A 350 17.60 1.05 -2.70
C SER A 350 17.30 1.13 -4.20
N LYS A 351 18.18 0.56 -5.05
CA LYS A 351 18.00 0.48 -6.50
C LYS A 351 17.61 -0.90 -7.02
N ASN A 352 17.64 -1.97 -6.21
CA ASN A 352 17.67 -3.33 -6.80
C ASN A 352 16.80 -4.41 -6.15
N ASN A 353 16.26 -4.26 -4.93
CA ASN A 353 15.41 -5.30 -4.31
C ASN A 353 14.16 -4.68 -3.66
N ASP A 354 13.23 -4.23 -4.50
CA ASP A 354 11.91 -3.79 -4.04
C ASP A 354 11.09 -5.02 -3.62
N ILE A 355 10.54 -4.99 -2.40
CA ILE A 355 9.81 -6.09 -1.77
C ILE A 355 8.35 -5.67 -1.67
N TRP A 356 7.41 -6.54 -2.06
CA TRP A 356 6.00 -6.24 -1.91
C TRP A 356 5.44 -6.56 -0.53
N GLY A 357 6.04 -7.44 0.26
CA GLY A 357 5.52 -7.84 1.57
C GLY A 357 6.19 -9.08 2.14
N PHE A 358 5.55 -9.70 3.13
CA PHE A 358 6.07 -10.92 3.74
C PHE A 358 5.92 -12.12 2.79
N ASP A 359 6.94 -12.99 2.76
CA ASP A 359 7.12 -14.10 1.83
C ASP A 359 7.39 -13.74 0.36
N ASP A 360 7.69 -12.48 0.03
CA ASP A 360 8.25 -12.14 -1.29
C ASP A 360 9.52 -12.98 -1.54
N THR A 361 9.66 -13.50 -2.76
CA THR A 361 10.81 -14.33 -3.17
C THR A 361 12.13 -13.60 -3.08
N ASP A 362 12.10 -12.27 -3.20
CA ASP A 362 13.30 -11.43 -3.15
C ASP A 362 13.64 -11.00 -1.72
N MET A 363 12.87 -11.47 -0.72
CA MET A 363 13.14 -11.22 0.69
C MET A 363 14.25 -12.15 1.21
N THR A 364 15.44 -11.58 1.47
CA THR A 364 16.62 -12.33 1.94
C THR A 364 16.43 -12.90 3.35
N ALA A 365 17.16 -13.97 3.69
CA ALA A 365 17.13 -14.57 5.03
C ALA A 365 17.56 -13.56 6.12
N GLU A 366 18.49 -12.67 5.81
CA GLU A 366 18.92 -11.58 6.67
C GLU A 366 17.78 -10.59 6.94
N TYR A 367 17.03 -10.20 5.91
CA TYR A 367 15.88 -9.32 6.07
C TYR A 367 14.77 -9.97 6.91
N LYS A 368 14.56 -11.28 6.76
CA LYS A 368 13.63 -12.06 7.60
C LYS A 368 14.06 -12.11 9.07
N SER A 369 15.37 -12.09 9.35
CA SER A 369 15.90 -12.15 10.73
C SER A 369 15.62 -10.89 11.56
N CYS A 370 15.28 -9.77 10.90
CA CYS A 370 14.97 -8.49 11.54
C CYS A 370 13.48 -8.30 11.88
N ILE A 371 12.66 -9.33 11.62
CA ILE A 371 11.22 -9.31 11.86
C ILE A 371 10.94 -9.94 13.23
N ASP A 372 10.38 -9.14 14.12
CA ASP A 372 9.81 -9.64 15.37
C ASP A 372 8.36 -10.05 15.12
N ILE A 373 8.00 -11.25 15.57
CA ILE A 373 6.64 -11.79 15.43
C ILE A 373 6.00 -11.89 16.80
N TYR A 374 4.95 -11.09 17.01
CA TYR A 374 4.11 -11.11 18.21
C TYR A 374 2.85 -11.93 18.01
N ASN A 375 2.24 -12.30 19.14
CA ASN A 375 1.01 -13.09 19.19
C ASN A 375 1.10 -14.37 18.34
N LYS A 376 2.22 -15.10 18.48
CA LYS A 376 2.46 -16.35 17.75
C LYS A 376 1.36 -17.35 18.11
N LYS A 377 0.76 -17.95 17.11
CA LYS A 377 -0.10 -19.11 17.35
C LYS A 377 0.81 -20.25 17.79
N PHE A 378 0.59 -20.79 18.99
CA PHE A 378 1.17 -22.09 19.34
C PHE A 378 0.46 -23.12 18.46
N ASP A 379 1.18 -23.68 17.49
CA ASP A 379 0.67 -24.70 16.56
C ASP A 379 0.18 -25.96 17.28
#